data_AF-A0A2T2YMI5-F1
#
_entry.id   AF-A0A2T2YMI5-F1
#
_cell.length_a   1.000
_cell.length_b   1.000
_cell.length_c   1.000
_cell.angle_alpha   90.00
_cell.angle_beta   90.00
_cell.angle_gamma   90.00
#
_symmetry.space_group_name_H-M   'P 1'
#
loop_
_entity.id
_entity.type
_entity.pdbx_description
1 polymer ?
#
loop_
_entity_poly.entity_id
_entity_poly.type
_entity_poly.pdbx_seq_one_letter_code
_entity_poly.pdbx_strand_id
1 'polypeptide(L)'
;MKIFFMGLITFLLTHSDAISQDLSPKEKAAFFASNTFSKSKYKREEKYGIVKEKSRVIQSTPVISNDLSVYLGHYVDENRGTRLELIRDMGDNFRAILSYPDSRKVTSDLVQIQDAYFNATLKKHNGQEEVWEGAFIHKKDNGTTVFGLGIVLPNSIKIGDLTTDQFFFKKIVP
;
A
#
# COMPACT_ATOMS: atom_id res chain seq x y z
N MET A 1 -18.41 44.10 -56.31
CA MET A 1 -19.78 44.17 -55.79
C MET A 1 -20.08 42.85 -55.08
N LYS A 2 -20.27 42.88 -53.74
CA LYS A 2 -20.71 41.81 -52.79
C LYS A 2 -19.80 40.56 -52.75
N ILE A 3 -18.75 40.45 -51.90
CA ILE A 3 -18.72 40.22 -50.43
C ILE A 3 -19.83 39.28 -49.95
N PHE A 4 -19.46 38.05 -49.57
CA PHE A 4 -20.04 37.33 -48.42
C PHE A 4 -19.04 36.28 -47.93
N PHE A 5 -18.20 36.67 -46.98
CA PHE A 5 -17.50 35.78 -46.06
C PHE A 5 -18.56 35.26 -45.07
N MET A 6 -18.78 33.96 -45.00
CA MET A 6 -19.57 33.34 -43.94
C MET A 6 -18.70 32.28 -43.28
N GLY A 7 -17.89 32.73 -42.32
CA GLY A 7 -17.09 31.87 -41.46
C GLY A 7 -17.99 31.13 -40.47
N LEU A 8 -18.05 29.81 -40.63
CA LEU A 8 -18.67 28.91 -39.67
C LEU A 8 -17.57 28.45 -38.69
N ILE A 9 -17.42 29.16 -37.57
CA ILE A 9 -16.57 28.72 -36.46
C ILE A 9 -17.40 27.75 -35.62
N THR A 10 -17.21 26.46 -35.86
CA THR A 10 -17.77 25.40 -35.01
C THR A 10 -16.95 25.33 -33.72
N PHE A 11 -17.51 25.89 -32.65
CA PHE A 11 -16.98 25.74 -31.29
C PHE A 11 -17.21 24.28 -30.85
N LEU A 12 -16.22 23.41 -31.07
CA LEU A 12 -16.19 22.07 -30.48
C LEU A 12 -15.85 22.23 -29.00
N LEU A 13 -16.87 22.06 -28.16
CA LEU A 13 -16.77 21.89 -26.72
C LEU A 13 -15.89 20.66 -26.44
N THR A 14 -14.60 20.88 -26.20
CA THR A 14 -13.73 19.86 -25.60
C THR A 14 -14.19 19.65 -24.16
N HIS A 15 -15.11 18.70 -23.99
CA HIS A 15 -15.33 18.07 -22.70
C HIS A 15 -13.99 17.46 -22.31
N SER A 16 -13.30 18.14 -21.39
CA SER A 16 -12.12 17.57 -20.75
C SER A 16 -12.64 16.54 -19.77
N ASP A 17 -12.97 15.35 -20.28
CA ASP A 17 -13.08 14.18 -19.43
C ASP A 17 -11.71 14.04 -18.77
N ALA A 18 -11.64 14.41 -17.49
CA ALA A 18 -10.55 14.06 -16.64
C ALA A 18 -10.55 12.53 -16.56
N ILE A 19 -9.90 11.88 -17.52
CA ILE A 19 -9.57 10.46 -17.47
C ILE A 19 -8.67 10.35 -16.25
N SER A 20 -9.26 9.95 -15.12
CA SER A 20 -8.50 9.43 -14.00
C SER A 20 -7.81 8.19 -14.54
N GLN A 21 -6.55 8.34 -14.96
CA GLN A 21 -5.73 7.22 -15.39
C GLN A 21 -5.56 6.32 -14.18
N ASP A 22 -6.23 5.17 -14.19
CA ASP A 22 -6.04 4.17 -13.15
C ASP A 22 -4.58 3.69 -13.27
N LEU A 23 -3.81 3.88 -12.19
CA LEU A 23 -2.38 3.57 -12.17
C LEU A 23 -2.17 2.08 -12.43
N SER A 24 -1.13 1.73 -13.19
CA SER A 24 -0.75 0.34 -13.36
C SER A 24 -0.37 -0.30 -12.00
N PRO A 25 -0.48 -1.64 -11.84
CA PRO A 25 -0.07 -2.32 -10.60
C PRO A 25 1.35 -1.96 -10.16
N LYS A 26 2.29 -1.89 -11.10
CA LYS A 26 3.67 -1.46 -10.84
C LYS A 26 3.75 -0.03 -10.29
N GLU A 27 2.98 0.90 -10.85
CA GLU A 27 2.93 2.29 -10.37
C GLU A 27 2.25 2.39 -9.00
N LYS A 28 1.19 1.62 -8.76
CA LYS A 28 0.55 1.50 -7.44
C LYS A 28 1.53 0.98 -6.39
N ALA A 29 2.28 -0.07 -6.69
CA ALA A 29 3.31 -0.62 -5.80
C ALA A 29 4.38 0.43 -5.45
N ALA A 30 4.90 1.14 -6.46
CA ALA A 30 5.88 2.21 -6.28
C ALA A 30 5.32 3.39 -5.46
N PHE A 31 4.05 3.74 -5.69
CA PHE A 31 3.33 4.78 -4.96
C PHE A 31 3.25 4.44 -3.47
N PHE A 32 2.76 3.24 -3.11
CA PHE A 32 2.68 2.82 -1.70
C PHE A 32 4.05 2.78 -1.04
N ALA A 33 5.05 2.20 -1.69
CA ALA A 33 6.41 2.13 -1.15
C ALA A 33 6.97 3.53 -0.83
N SER A 34 6.84 4.47 -1.77
CA SER A 34 7.48 5.80 -1.66
C SER A 34 6.67 6.78 -0.82
N ASN A 35 5.34 6.81 -0.95
CA ASN A 35 4.50 7.84 -0.34
C ASN A 35 3.89 7.40 0.99
N THR A 36 3.65 6.11 1.19
CA THR A 36 2.99 5.59 2.40
C THR A 36 4.00 5.00 3.39
N PHE A 37 4.98 4.26 2.89
CA PHE A 37 5.90 3.47 3.72
C PHE A 37 7.33 4.02 3.79
N SER A 38 7.63 5.12 3.09
CA SER A 38 8.86 5.88 3.28
C SER A 38 8.58 7.14 4.11
N LYS A 39 9.43 7.42 5.10
CA LYS A 39 9.27 8.56 6.00
C LYS A 39 10.64 9.14 6.34
N SER A 40 10.79 10.45 6.26
CA SER A 40 11.97 11.15 6.76
C SER A 40 11.57 12.10 7.89
N LYS A 41 12.41 12.16 8.93
CA LYS A 41 12.25 13.09 10.04
C LYS A 41 13.60 13.73 10.34
N TYR A 42 13.61 15.05 10.35
CA TYR A 42 14.77 15.84 10.73
C TYR A 42 14.45 16.59 12.03
N LYS A 43 15.41 16.63 12.95
CA LYS A 43 15.31 17.35 14.22
C LYS A 43 16.61 18.13 14.45
N ARG A 44 16.47 19.43 14.69
CA ARG A 44 17.56 20.34 15.05
C ARG A 44 17.25 20.97 16.40
N GLU A 45 18.18 20.90 17.33
CA GLU A 45 18.07 21.49 18.66
C GLU A 45 19.29 22.37 18.93
N GLU A 46 19.09 23.57 19.46
CA GLU A 46 20.16 24.45 19.87
C GLU A 46 20.03 24.74 21.38
N LYS A 47 21.12 24.56 22.13
CA LYS A 47 21.17 24.90 23.56
C LYS A 47 22.53 25.46 23.93
N TYR A 48 22.55 26.66 24.53
CA TYR A 48 23.78 27.37 24.91
C TYR A 48 24.79 27.52 23.75
N GLY A 49 24.31 27.79 22.53
CA GLY A 49 25.15 27.89 21.32
C GLY A 49 25.63 26.55 20.75
N ILE A 50 25.28 25.42 21.36
CA ILE A 50 25.58 24.08 20.82
C ILE A 50 24.39 23.59 20.00
N VAL A 51 24.64 23.32 18.71
CA VAL A 51 23.65 22.75 17.78
C VAL A 51 23.78 21.22 17.75
N LYS A 52 22.66 20.51 17.91
CA LYS A 52 22.54 19.06 17.72
C LYS A 52 21.54 18.78 16.61
N GLU A 53 21.99 18.01 15.61
CA GLU A 53 21.16 17.60 14.49
C GLU A 53 20.97 16.08 14.50
N LYS A 54 19.74 15.63 14.29
CA LYS A 54 19.39 14.22 14.16
C LYS A 54 18.46 14.04 12.96
N SER A 55 18.84 13.17 12.03
CA SER A 55 17.99 12.74 10.93
C SER A 55 17.65 11.25 11.08
N ARG A 56 16.42 10.89 10.73
CA ARG A 56 15.98 9.51 10.58
C ARG A 56 15.27 9.35 9.25
N VAL A 57 15.66 8.35 8.47
CA VAL A 57 15.06 8.05 7.17
C VAL A 57 14.66 6.58 7.16
N ILE A 58 13.40 6.35 6.86
CA ILE A 58 12.83 5.05 6.52
C ILE A 58 12.60 5.10 5.02
N GLN A 59 13.22 4.19 4.29
CA GLN A 59 13.08 4.07 2.85
C GLN A 59 12.46 2.73 2.51
N SER A 60 11.43 2.74 1.68
CA SER A 60 10.74 1.52 1.24
C SER A 60 10.77 1.43 -0.28
N THR A 61 11.09 0.26 -0.81
CA THR A 61 11.17 -0.01 -2.26
C THR A 61 10.32 -1.23 -2.61
N PRO A 62 9.53 -1.20 -3.71
CA PRO A 62 8.73 -2.35 -4.12
C PRO A 62 9.63 -3.52 -4.52
N VAL A 63 9.20 -4.74 -4.21
CA VAL A 63 9.94 -5.98 -4.54
C VAL A 63 9.19 -6.71 -5.63
N ILE A 64 9.56 -6.43 -6.88
CA ILE A 64 8.93 -7.03 -8.06
C ILE A 64 9.64 -8.34 -8.39
N SER A 65 8.88 -9.43 -8.40
CA SER A 65 9.30 -10.78 -8.74
C SER A 65 8.28 -11.43 -9.68
N ASN A 66 8.78 -12.13 -10.70
CA ASN A 66 7.97 -13.01 -11.57
C ASN A 66 7.64 -14.34 -10.87
N ASP A 67 8.44 -14.73 -9.89
CA ASP A 67 8.14 -15.88 -9.03
C ASP A 67 7.22 -15.43 -7.90
N LEU A 68 5.97 -15.85 -7.99
CA LEU A 68 4.91 -15.55 -7.03
C LEU A 68 5.13 -16.21 -5.66
N SER A 69 5.94 -17.27 -5.57
CA SER A 69 6.22 -17.94 -4.29
C SER A 69 6.94 -17.03 -3.29
N VAL A 70 7.66 -16.02 -3.78
CA VAL A 70 8.32 -14.99 -2.95
C VAL A 70 7.33 -14.28 -2.02
N TYR A 71 6.08 -14.10 -2.46
CA TYR A 71 5.03 -13.39 -1.72
C TYR A 71 4.17 -14.29 -0.83
N LEU A 72 4.35 -15.60 -0.89
CA LEU A 72 3.62 -16.54 -0.03
C LEU A 72 4.25 -16.59 1.37
N GLY A 73 3.53 -17.16 2.32
CA GLY A 73 4.06 -17.47 3.66
C GLY A 73 3.41 -16.64 4.76
N HIS A 74 4.09 -16.59 5.90
CA HIS A 74 3.58 -15.96 7.11
C HIS A 74 4.24 -14.61 7.36
N TYR A 75 3.41 -13.65 7.75
CA TYR A 75 3.79 -12.28 8.03
C TYR A 75 3.23 -11.83 9.38
N VAL A 76 3.94 -10.90 10.04
CA VAL A 76 3.54 -10.37 11.35
C VAL A 76 3.74 -8.86 11.43
N ASP A 77 2.75 -8.16 11.98
CA ASP A 77 2.96 -6.82 12.52
C ASP A 77 3.39 -6.95 13.98
N GLU A 78 4.69 -6.81 14.22
CA GLU A 78 5.30 -6.94 15.56
C GLU A 78 4.72 -5.95 16.58
N ASN A 79 4.24 -4.78 16.15
CA ASN A 79 3.70 -3.77 17.07
C ASN A 79 2.32 -4.15 17.60
N ARG A 80 1.57 -4.93 16.83
CA ARG A 80 0.15 -5.23 17.11
C ARG A 80 -0.09 -6.70 17.39
N GLY A 81 0.87 -7.58 17.09
CA GLY A 81 0.70 -9.03 17.18
C GLY A 81 -0.24 -9.62 16.12
N THR A 82 -0.72 -8.80 15.18
CA THR A 82 -1.56 -9.25 14.07
C THR A 82 -0.73 -10.06 13.09
N ARG A 83 -1.26 -11.20 12.65
CA ARG A 83 -0.60 -12.11 11.70
C ARG A 83 -1.38 -12.14 10.39
N LEU A 84 -0.65 -12.16 9.29
CA LEU A 84 -1.18 -12.37 7.96
C LEU A 84 -0.53 -13.62 7.39
N GLU A 85 -1.33 -14.50 6.83
CA GLU A 85 -0.89 -15.66 6.09
C GLU A 85 -1.36 -15.53 4.65
N LEU A 86 -0.44 -15.68 3.70
CA LEU A 86 -0.71 -15.70 2.27
C LEU A 86 -0.40 -17.09 1.73
N ILE A 87 -1.44 -17.77 1.28
CA ILE A 87 -1.34 -19.13 0.72
C ILE A 87 -1.79 -19.14 -0.73
N ARG A 88 -1.19 -20.04 -1.51
CA ARG A 88 -1.66 -20.37 -2.84
C ARG A 88 -2.91 -21.25 -2.72
N ASP A 89 -3.96 -20.89 -3.43
CA ASP A 89 -5.17 -21.71 -3.60
C ASP A 89 -5.08 -22.49 -4.93
N MET A 90 -6.20 -22.93 -5.49
CA MET A 90 -6.21 -23.59 -6.80
C MET A 90 -5.70 -22.67 -7.93
N GLY A 91 -4.61 -23.08 -8.59
CA GLY A 91 -3.98 -22.38 -9.72
C GLY A 91 -3.07 -21.23 -9.27
N ASP A 92 -3.32 -20.04 -9.81
CA ASP A 92 -2.62 -18.78 -9.47
C ASP A 92 -3.44 -17.87 -8.55
N ASN A 93 -4.51 -18.40 -7.97
CA ASN A 93 -5.30 -17.69 -6.97
C ASN A 93 -4.59 -17.71 -5.62
N PHE A 94 -4.77 -16.64 -4.85
CA PHE A 94 -4.24 -16.50 -3.51
C PHE A 94 -5.37 -16.35 -2.50
N ARG A 95 -5.13 -16.87 -1.30
CA ARG A 95 -5.97 -16.63 -0.13
C ARG A 95 -5.16 -15.92 0.94
N ALA A 96 -5.77 -14.90 1.55
CA ALA A 96 -5.22 -14.21 2.71
C ALA A 96 -6.01 -14.59 3.95
N ILE A 97 -5.30 -14.93 5.03
CA ILE A 97 -5.87 -15.18 6.35
C ILE A 97 -5.24 -14.19 7.32
N LEU A 98 -6.06 -13.28 7.84
CA LEU A 98 -5.65 -12.34 8.86
C LEU A 98 -6.11 -12.82 10.22
N SER A 99 -5.19 -12.94 11.17
CA SER A 99 -5.47 -13.33 12.55
C SER A 99 -5.09 -12.20 13.50
N TYR A 100 -6.06 -11.77 14.30
CA TYR A 100 -5.86 -10.77 15.34
C TYR A 100 -5.46 -11.42 16.68
N PRO A 101 -4.81 -10.68 17.59
CA PRO A 101 -4.41 -11.20 18.91
C PRO A 101 -5.57 -11.72 19.77
N ASP A 102 -6.78 -11.21 19.56
CA ASP A 102 -8.00 -11.60 20.28
C ASP A 102 -8.71 -12.82 19.66
N SER A 103 -7.98 -13.63 18.89
CA SER A 103 -8.45 -14.84 18.20
C SER A 103 -9.44 -14.60 17.05
N ARG A 104 -9.79 -13.34 16.72
CA ARG A 104 -10.58 -13.06 15.51
C ARG A 104 -9.79 -13.38 14.26
N LYS A 105 -10.48 -13.94 13.26
CA LYS A 105 -9.90 -14.24 11.95
C LYS A 105 -10.77 -13.68 10.84
N VAL A 106 -10.13 -13.15 9.81
CA VAL A 106 -10.79 -12.70 8.58
C VAL A 106 -10.07 -13.32 7.40
N THR A 107 -10.82 -13.84 6.44
CA THR A 107 -10.28 -14.48 5.23
C THR A 107 -10.69 -13.69 3.99
N SER A 108 -9.82 -13.69 3.00
CA SER A 108 -10.11 -13.22 1.65
C SER A 108 -9.68 -14.28 0.64
N ASP A 109 -10.62 -14.69 -0.21
CA ASP A 109 -10.39 -15.61 -1.33
C ASP A 109 -10.12 -14.86 -2.65
N LEU A 110 -10.13 -13.53 -2.62
CA LEU A 110 -9.98 -12.65 -3.77
C LEU A 110 -8.72 -11.81 -3.60
N VAL A 111 -7.58 -12.49 -3.53
CA VAL A 111 -6.26 -11.84 -3.44
C VAL A 111 -5.59 -11.83 -4.81
N GLN A 112 -5.20 -10.65 -5.25
CA GLN A 112 -4.46 -10.42 -6.48
C GLN A 112 -3.08 -9.85 -6.14
N ILE A 113 -2.05 -10.41 -6.76
CA ILE A 113 -0.67 -9.96 -6.62
C ILE A 113 -0.08 -9.77 -8.01
N GLN A 114 0.31 -8.54 -8.33
CA GLN A 114 0.93 -8.20 -9.62
C GLN A 114 1.95 -7.09 -9.44
N ASP A 115 3.17 -7.27 -9.97
CA ASP A 115 4.25 -6.27 -9.90
C ASP A 115 4.48 -5.70 -8.47
N ALA A 116 4.48 -6.59 -7.48
CA ALA A 116 4.56 -6.26 -6.04
C ALA A 116 3.34 -5.53 -5.46
N TYR A 117 2.35 -5.15 -6.24
CA TYR A 117 1.09 -4.61 -5.75
C TYR A 117 0.20 -5.74 -5.24
N PHE A 118 -0.39 -5.49 -4.08
CA PHE A 118 -1.30 -6.40 -3.39
C PHE A 118 -2.69 -5.77 -3.37
N ASN A 119 -3.69 -6.55 -3.75
CA ASN A 119 -5.10 -6.20 -3.63
C ASN A 119 -5.85 -7.39 -3.04
N ALA A 120 -6.67 -7.16 -2.02
CA ALA A 120 -7.52 -8.19 -1.44
C ALA A 120 -8.88 -7.64 -1.06
N THR A 121 -9.95 -8.35 -1.39
CA THR A 121 -11.30 -8.01 -0.91
C THR A 121 -11.66 -8.87 0.29
N LEU A 122 -11.75 -8.27 1.47
CA LEU A 122 -12.13 -8.94 2.71
C LEU A 122 -13.63 -8.80 2.94
N LYS A 123 -14.30 -9.92 3.26
CA LYS A 123 -15.70 -9.91 3.69
C LYS A 123 -15.77 -9.84 5.21
N LYS A 124 -16.40 -8.78 5.73
CA LYS A 124 -16.69 -8.63 7.16
C LYS A 124 -17.87 -9.50 7.57
N HIS A 125 -17.99 -9.75 8.88
CA HIS A 125 -19.12 -10.49 9.46
C HIS A 125 -20.50 -9.87 9.16
N ASN A 126 -20.56 -8.55 8.92
CA ASN A 126 -21.80 -7.85 8.57
C ASN A 126 -22.12 -7.90 7.06
N GLY A 127 -21.36 -8.67 6.28
CA GLY A 127 -21.53 -8.77 4.82
C GLY A 127 -20.92 -7.63 4.02
N GLN A 128 -20.34 -6.61 4.67
CA GLN A 128 -19.63 -5.54 3.95
C GLN A 128 -18.29 -6.04 3.40
N GLU A 129 -17.99 -5.63 2.19
CA GLU A 129 -16.70 -5.86 1.55
C GLU A 129 -15.77 -4.68 1.81
N GLU A 130 -14.51 -4.99 2.11
CA GLU A 130 -13.46 -4.00 2.30
C GLU A 130 -12.27 -4.36 1.41
N VAL A 131 -11.88 -3.44 0.53
CA VAL A 131 -10.73 -3.62 -0.36
C VAL A 131 -9.48 -3.14 0.36
N TRP A 132 -8.48 -4.02 0.45
CA TRP A 132 -7.18 -3.75 1.03
C TRP A 132 -6.16 -3.67 -0.08
N GLU A 133 -5.44 -2.56 -0.12
CA GLU A 133 -4.43 -2.30 -1.13
C GLU A 133 -3.07 -2.12 -0.46
N GLY A 134 -2.02 -2.51 -1.16
CA GLY A 134 -0.69 -2.48 -0.58
C GLY A 134 0.42 -2.81 -1.55
N ALA A 135 1.62 -2.92 -1.01
CA ALA A 135 2.80 -3.31 -1.76
C ALA A 135 3.73 -4.21 -0.94
N PHE A 136 4.26 -5.23 -1.60
CA PHE A 136 5.41 -5.98 -1.10
C PHE A 136 6.66 -5.12 -1.24
N ILE A 137 7.33 -4.85 -0.12
CA ILE A 137 8.41 -3.88 -0.04
C ILE A 137 9.60 -4.42 0.76
N HIS A 138 10.79 -3.93 0.39
CA HIS A 138 11.92 -3.87 1.29
C HIS A 138 11.86 -2.55 2.04
N LYS A 139 11.62 -2.62 3.34
CA LYS A 139 11.68 -1.47 4.25
C LYS A 139 13.06 -1.41 4.89
N LYS A 140 13.80 -0.34 4.63
CA LYS A 140 15.09 -0.03 5.23
C LYS A 140 14.93 0.99 6.34
N ASP A 141 15.34 0.64 7.56
CA ASP A 141 15.29 1.49 8.75
C ASP A 141 16.57 1.25 9.56
N ASN A 142 17.33 2.31 9.83
CA ASN A 142 18.60 2.26 10.58
C ASN A 142 19.57 1.16 10.11
N GLY A 143 19.74 1.01 8.79
CA GLY A 143 20.67 0.04 8.20
C GLY A 143 20.14 -1.40 8.13
N THR A 144 18.99 -1.69 8.74
CA THR A 144 18.32 -2.99 8.63
C THR A 144 17.30 -2.95 7.50
N THR A 145 17.36 -3.94 6.60
CA THR A 145 16.36 -4.12 5.55
C THR A 145 15.48 -5.31 5.90
N VAL A 146 14.16 -5.11 5.92
CA VAL A 146 13.17 -6.16 6.15
C VAL A 146 12.23 -6.26 4.97
N PHE A 147 11.97 -7.50 4.52
CA PHE A 147 10.94 -7.79 3.54
C PHE A 147 9.59 -7.94 4.23
N GLY A 148 8.54 -7.41 3.60
CA GLY A 148 7.19 -7.51 4.13
C GLY A 148 6.14 -6.95 3.19
N LEU A 149 4.91 -6.97 3.66
CA LEU A 149 3.75 -6.43 2.99
C LEU A 149 3.26 -5.19 3.74
N GLY A 150 3.29 -4.04 3.06
CA GLY A 150 2.64 -2.82 3.54
C GLY A 150 1.22 -2.74 3.01
N ILE A 151 0.21 -2.61 3.88
CA ILE A 151 -1.21 -2.48 3.52
C ILE A 151 -1.73 -1.12 3.98
N VAL A 152 -2.51 -0.46 3.13
CA VAL A 152 -3.35 0.69 3.47
C VAL A 152 -4.78 0.20 3.65
N LEU A 153 -5.38 0.63 4.75
CA LEU A 153 -6.78 0.37 5.06
C LEU A 153 -7.63 1.49 4.45
N PRO A 154 -8.76 1.15 3.82
CA PRO A 154 -9.70 2.16 3.32
C PRO A 154 -10.34 2.96 4.45
N ASN A 155 -10.41 2.40 5.67
CA ASN A 155 -10.89 3.10 6.85
C ASN A 155 -9.87 2.98 7.99
N SER A 156 -9.52 4.12 8.58
CA SER A 156 -8.68 4.14 9.78
C SER A 156 -9.33 3.37 10.91
N ILE A 157 -8.56 2.48 11.54
CA ILE A 157 -8.99 1.74 12.72
C ILE A 157 -8.33 2.34 13.97
N LYS A 158 -9.05 2.30 15.09
CA LYS A 158 -8.52 2.70 16.40
C LYS A 158 -8.06 1.46 17.16
N ILE A 159 -6.81 1.46 17.61
CA ILE A 159 -6.21 0.40 18.42
C ILE A 159 -5.61 1.07 19.67
N GLY A 160 -6.28 0.91 20.81
CA GLY A 160 -5.97 1.70 22.01
C GLY A 160 -6.16 3.19 21.74
N ASP A 161 -5.13 4.00 22.03
CA ASP A 161 -5.11 5.45 21.78
C ASP A 161 -4.54 5.84 20.41
N LEU A 162 -4.17 4.85 19.58
CA LEU A 162 -3.59 5.09 18.26
C LEU A 162 -4.63 4.86 17.17
N THR A 163 -4.78 5.85 16.29
CA THR A 163 -5.51 5.71 15.03
C THR A 163 -4.52 5.35 13.94
N THR A 164 -4.89 4.41 13.08
CA THR A 164 -4.01 3.94 12.01
C THR A 164 -4.80 3.54 10.78
N ASP A 165 -4.25 3.92 9.65
CA ASP A 165 -4.70 3.66 8.28
C ASP A 165 -3.75 2.73 7.53
N GLN A 166 -2.65 2.29 8.16
CA GLN A 166 -1.63 1.48 7.53
C GLN A 166 -1.09 0.38 8.45
N PHE A 167 -0.71 -0.73 7.85
CA PHE A 167 -0.01 -1.84 8.48
C PHE A 167 1.27 -2.16 7.70
N PHE A 168 2.28 -2.63 8.41
CA PHE A 168 3.45 -3.27 7.79
C PHE A 168 3.65 -4.63 8.43
N PHE A 169 3.42 -5.69 7.66
CA PHE A 169 3.62 -7.07 8.09
C PHE A 169 4.96 -7.57 7.58
N LYS A 170 5.90 -7.85 8.48
CA LYS A 170 7.22 -8.42 8.16
C LYS A 170 7.08 -9.92 7.88
N LYS A 171 7.71 -10.42 6.80
CA LYS A 171 7.73 -11.86 6.51
C LYS A 171 8.59 -12.58 7.56
N ILE A 172 8.08 -13.68 8.12
CA ILE A 172 8.74 -14.45 9.18
C ILE A 172 9.04 -15.89 8.81
N VAL A 173 8.35 -16.46 7.81
CA VAL A 173 8.57 -17.82 7.32
C VAL A 173 8.54 -17.77 5.79
N PRO A 174 9.50 -18.42 5.09
CA PRO A 174 9.48 -18.59 3.63
C PRO A 174 8.17 -19.17 3.10
#